data_AF-K2FCZ2-F1
#
_entry.id   AF-K2FCZ2-F1
#
_cell.length_a   1.000
_cell.length_b   1.000
_cell.length_c   1.000
_cell.angle_alpha   90.00
_cell.angle_beta   90.00
_cell.angle_gamma   90.00
#
_symmetry.space_group_name_H-M   'P 1'
#
loop_
_entity.id
_entity.type
_entity.pdbx_description
1 polymer ?
#
loop_
_entity_poly.entity_id
_entity_poly.type
_entity_poly.pdbx_seq_one_letter_code
_entity_poly.pdbx_strand_id
1 'polypeptide(L)'
;MTLRLTKSGERKVFEIYVNDLKINKPKEWDKNWRILIFDIPVKLNSARTALRRKVKDLGFYQFQGSVWFYPYPCEDEILTIAEFFKVSEYIEVITANKILHEEELRKYFKL
;
A
#
# COMPACT_ATOMS: atom_id res chain seq x y z
N MET A 1 -4.18 -35.56 11.84
CA MET A 1 -2.79 -35.09 11.96
C MET A 1 -2.76 -33.64 11.51
N THR A 2 -2.51 -32.69 12.42
CA THR A 2 -2.50 -31.25 12.13
C THR A 2 -1.05 -30.78 12.01
N LEU A 3 -0.63 -30.39 10.81
CA LEU A 3 0.66 -29.77 10.57
C LEU A 3 0.61 -28.31 11.05
N ARG A 4 1.47 -27.92 11.99
CA ARG A 4 1.67 -26.54 12.43
C ARG A 4 3.04 -26.05 11.98
N LEU A 5 3.09 -24.85 11.43
CA LEU A 5 4.34 -24.21 11.04
C LEU A 5 5.12 -23.76 12.28
N THR A 6 6.45 -23.70 12.16
CA THR A 6 7.30 -23.03 13.14
C THR A 6 7.21 -21.52 12.94
N LYS A 7 7.52 -20.72 13.98
CA LYS A 7 7.55 -19.25 13.87
C LYS A 7 8.42 -18.74 12.71
N SER A 8 9.51 -19.43 12.39
CA SER A 8 10.37 -19.11 11.24
C SER A 8 9.72 -19.46 9.91
N GLY A 9 9.00 -20.58 9.84
CA GLY A 9 8.20 -20.97 8.67
C GLY A 9 7.05 -20.00 8.40
N GLU A 10 6.32 -19.60 9.44
CA GLU A 10 5.24 -18.60 9.35
C GLU A 10 5.76 -17.28 8.77
N ARG A 11 6.90 -16.80 9.27
CA ARG A 11 7.52 -15.56 8.77
C ARG A 11 7.94 -15.66 7.30
N LYS A 12 8.53 -16.77 6.90
CA LYS A 12 8.96 -17.01 5.51
C LYS A 12 7.76 -17.03 4.56
N VAL A 13 6.68 -17.71 4.95
CA VAL A 13 5.43 -17.75 4.18
C VAL A 13 4.85 -16.34 4.07
N PHE A 14 4.85 -15.57 5.16
CA PHE A 14 4.34 -14.21 5.16
C PHE A 14 5.18 -13.25 4.30
N GLU A 15 6.50 -13.40 4.29
CA GLU A 15 7.41 -12.68 3.39
C GLU A 15 7.09 -12.96 1.91
N ILE A 16 6.88 -14.22 1.54
CA ILE A 16 6.51 -14.61 0.17
C ILE A 16 5.15 -13.99 -0.18
N TYR A 17 4.17 -14.12 0.71
CA TYR A 17 2.84 -13.55 0.52
C TYR A 17 2.89 -12.04 0.27
N VAL A 18 3.62 -11.29 1.11
CA VAL A 18 3.77 -9.83 0.94
C VAL A 18 4.49 -9.52 -0.37
N ASN A 19 5.49 -10.29 -0.78
CA ASN A 19 6.17 -10.09 -2.05
C ASN A 19 5.23 -10.27 -3.25
N ASP A 20 4.39 -11.31 -3.23
CA ASP A 20 3.44 -11.64 -4.30
C ASP A 20 2.12 -10.86 -4.23
N LEU A 21 1.92 -10.08 -3.16
CA LEU A 21 0.73 -9.29 -2.93
C LEU A 21 0.49 -8.33 -4.11
N LYS A 22 -0.73 -8.36 -4.62
CA LYS A 22 -1.23 -7.53 -5.72
C LYS A 22 -2.56 -6.93 -5.31
N ILE A 23 -2.81 -5.70 -5.73
CA ILE A 23 -4.12 -5.08 -5.54
C ILE A 23 -5.04 -5.55 -6.67
N ASN A 24 -6.22 -6.02 -6.30
CA ASN A 24 -7.25 -6.37 -7.27
C ASN A 24 -7.75 -5.11 -7.98
N LYS A 25 -7.62 -5.06 -9.30
CA LYS A 25 -8.07 -3.94 -10.12
C LYS A 25 -9.46 -4.27 -10.66
N PRO A 26 -10.55 -3.65 -10.15
CA PRO A 26 -11.87 -3.85 -10.71
C PRO A 26 -11.90 -3.42 -12.19
N LYS A 27 -12.82 -4.00 -12.96
CA LYS A 27 -12.99 -3.67 -14.39
C LYS A 27 -13.37 -2.21 -14.61
N GLU A 28 -14.11 -1.64 -13.66
CA GLU A 28 -14.57 -0.27 -13.69
C GLU A 28 -14.02 0.46 -12.47
N TRP A 29 -13.59 1.71 -12.69
CA TRP A 29 -13.16 2.58 -11.62
C TRP A 29 -14.37 3.16 -10.86
N ASP A 30 -14.32 3.11 -9.53
CA ASP A 30 -15.40 3.58 -8.64
C ASP A 30 -15.47 5.12 -8.53
N LYS A 31 -14.64 5.84 -9.28
CA LYS A 31 -14.48 7.31 -9.27
C LYS A 31 -13.97 7.88 -7.95
N ASN A 32 -13.40 7.05 -7.09
CA ASN A 32 -12.77 7.48 -5.86
C ASN A 32 -11.26 7.25 -5.93
N TRP A 33 -10.53 8.18 -5.33
CA TRP A 33 -9.10 8.08 -5.11
C TRP A 33 -8.83 7.53 -3.71
N ARG A 34 -7.85 6.63 -3.61
CA ARG A 34 -7.25 6.19 -2.36
C ARG A 34 -5.93 6.92 -2.17
N ILE A 35 -5.86 7.68 -1.09
CA ILE A 35 -4.70 8.49 -0.74
C ILE A 35 -4.03 7.84 0.46
N LEU A 36 -2.90 7.18 0.24
CA LEU A 36 -2.06 6.70 1.32
C LEU A 36 -1.17 7.83 1.80
N ILE A 37 -1.31 8.17 3.09
CA ILE A 37 -0.41 9.06 3.80
C ILE A 37 0.29 8.32 4.92
N PHE A 38 1.51 8.75 5.27
CA PHE A 38 2.21 8.19 6.42
C PHE A 38 3.19 9.17 7.08
N ASP A 39 3.35 9.05 8.39
CA ASP A 39 4.37 9.78 9.15
C ASP A 39 5.19 8.82 10.02
N ILE A 40 6.13 8.14 9.37
CA ILE A 40 6.96 7.11 10.01
C ILE A 40 8.21 7.77 10.64
N PRO A 41 8.42 7.61 11.97
CA PRO A 41 9.58 8.17 12.67
C PRO A 41 10.92 7.81 12.04
N VAL A 42 11.90 8.72 12.13
CA VAL A 42 13.26 8.53 11.56
C VAL A 42 13.94 7.27 12.09
N LYS A 43 13.69 6.89 13.36
CA LYS A 43 14.18 5.64 13.96
C LYS A 43 13.73 4.37 13.20
N LEU A 44 12.65 4.45 12.42
CA LEU A 44 12.09 3.38 11.58
C LEU A 44 12.35 3.62 10.08
N ASN A 45 13.42 4.34 9.71
CA ASN A 45 13.70 4.71 8.31
C ASN A 45 13.82 3.50 7.36
N SER A 46 14.30 2.36 7.85
CA SER A 46 14.35 1.11 7.07
C SER A 46 12.95 0.63 6.68
N ALA A 47 12.02 0.57 7.63
CA ALA A 47 10.61 0.22 7.40
C ALA A 47 9.93 1.24 6.47
N ARG A 48 10.18 2.54 6.69
CA ARG A 48 9.69 3.62 5.81
C ARG A 48 10.14 3.43 4.36
N THR A 49 11.41 3.09 4.15
CA THR A 49 11.97 2.88 2.82
C THR A 49 11.40 1.62 2.17
N ALA A 50 11.21 0.55 2.95
CA ALA A 50 10.60 -0.69 2.47
C ALA A 50 9.13 -0.50 2.06
N LEU A 51 8.33 0.20 2.88
CA LEU A 51 6.95 0.56 2.56
C LEU A 51 6.87 1.37 1.25
N ARG A 52 7.69 2.42 1.12
CA ARG A 52 7.74 3.25 -0.11
C ARG A 52 8.03 2.42 -1.36
N ARG A 53 9.02 1.52 -1.28
CA ARG A 53 9.35 0.63 -2.41
C ARG A 53 8.17 -0.26 -2.75
N LYS A 54 7.57 -0.92 -1.76
CA LYS A 54 6.46 -1.84 -1.99
C LYS A 54 5.22 -1.15 -2.57
N VAL A 55 4.84 0.01 -2.03
CA VAL A 55 3.71 0.82 -2.52
C VAL A 55 3.95 1.30 -3.96
N LYS A 56 5.20 1.68 -4.28
CA LYS A 56 5.59 2.01 -5.66
C LYS A 56 5.48 0.80 -6.59
N ASP A 57 5.92 -0.38 -6.15
CA ASP A 57 5.84 -1.63 -6.92
C ASP A 57 4.39 -2.07 -7.18
N LEU A 58 3.45 -1.71 -6.29
CA LEU A 58 2.01 -1.90 -6.47
C LEU A 58 1.38 -0.91 -7.48
N GLY A 59 2.15 0.08 -7.93
CA GLY A 59 1.75 1.04 -8.95
C GLY A 59 1.09 2.30 -8.41
N PHE A 60 1.29 2.65 -7.14
CA PHE A 60 0.84 3.95 -6.63
C PHE A 60 1.62 5.09 -7.28
N TYR A 61 0.92 6.21 -7.49
CA TYR A 61 1.54 7.46 -7.93
C TYR A 61 2.08 8.22 -6.72
N GLN A 62 3.38 8.55 -6.75
CA GLN A 62 4.01 9.32 -5.69
C GLN A 62 3.80 10.82 -5.90
N PHE A 63 2.95 11.45 -5.09
CA PHE A 63 2.73 12.90 -5.15
C PHE A 63 3.75 13.68 -4.32
N GLN A 64 4.07 13.18 -3.12
CA GLN A 64 5.11 13.73 -2.25
C GLN A 64 5.89 12.60 -1.58
N GLY A 65 6.80 12.93 -0.67
CA GLY A 65 7.56 11.94 0.09
C GLY A 65 6.65 10.92 0.79
N SER A 66 5.59 11.37 1.45
CA SER A 66 4.68 10.55 2.26
C SER A 66 3.25 10.48 1.73
N VAL A 67 2.96 11.03 0.54
CA VAL A 67 1.60 11.09 -0.02
C VAL A 67 1.57 10.36 -1.36
N TRP A 68 0.68 9.37 -1.45
CA TRP A 68 0.59 8.45 -2.59
C TRP A 68 -0.86 8.29 -3.02
N PHE A 69 -1.11 8.30 -4.33
CA PHE A 69 -2.45 8.14 -4.90
C PHE A 69 -2.61 6.79 -5.58
N TYR A 70 -3.81 6.24 -5.50
CA TYR A 70 -4.24 5.05 -6.22
C TYR A 70 -5.74 5.13 -6.56
N PRO A 71 -6.21 4.59 -7.69
CA PRO A 71 -7.63 4.69 -8.04
C PRO A 71 -8.50 3.53 -7.55
N TYR A 72 -7.91 2.43 -7.08
CA TYR A 72 -8.67 1.22 -6.73
C TYR A 72 -8.66 0.98 -5.21
N PRO A 73 -9.69 0.31 -4.65
CA PRO A 73 -9.65 -0.16 -3.27
C PRO A 73 -8.37 -0.96 -3.00
N CYS A 74 -7.71 -0.68 -1.88
CA CYS A 74 -6.40 -1.21 -1.53
C CYS A 74 -6.13 -1.24 -0.02
N GLU A 75 -7.15 -0.94 0.79
CA GLU A 75 -7.05 -0.73 2.23
C GLU A 75 -6.50 -1.97 2.94
N ASP A 76 -7.02 -3.16 2.61
CA ASP A 76 -6.61 -4.43 3.19
C ASP A 76 -5.15 -4.79 2.81
N GLU A 77 -4.78 -4.58 1.55
CA GLU A 77 -3.42 -4.81 1.07
C GLU A 77 -2.41 -3.87 1.75
N ILE A 78 -2.76 -2.59 1.86
CA ILE A 78 -1.92 -1.59 2.49
C ILE A 78 -1.79 -1.86 4.00
N LEU A 79 -2.87 -2.23 4.68
CA LEU A 79 -2.83 -2.63 6.09
C LEU A 79 -1.90 -3.83 6.28
N THR A 80 -2.04 -4.87 5.46
CA THR A 80 -1.20 -6.08 5.53
C THR A 80 0.29 -5.76 5.34
N ILE A 81 0.61 -4.89 4.38
CA ILE A 81 1.99 -4.45 4.13
C ILE A 81 2.52 -3.62 5.31
N ALA A 82 1.70 -2.74 5.87
CA ALA A 82 2.10 -1.90 6.99
C ALA A 82 2.32 -2.72 8.28
N GLU A 83 1.46 -3.72 8.54
CA GLU A 83 1.64 -4.69 9.62
C GLU A 83 2.93 -5.50 9.45
N PHE A 84 3.20 -5.98 8.23
CA PHE A 84 4.44 -6.69 7.92
C PHE A 84 5.69 -5.86 8.25
N PHE A 85 5.68 -4.57 7.90
CA PHE A 85 6.76 -3.64 8.22
C PHE A 85 6.69 -3.06 9.64
N LYS A 86 5.66 -3.43 10.44
CA LYS A 86 5.41 -2.94 11.80
C LYS A 86 5.28 -1.41 11.87
N VAL A 87 4.53 -0.84 10.94
CA VAL A 87 4.28 0.60 10.82
C VAL A 87 2.81 0.95 10.62
N SER A 88 1.89 0.02 10.87
CA SER A 88 0.45 0.23 10.69
C SER A 88 -0.13 1.42 11.46
N GLU A 89 0.43 1.75 12.64
CA GLU A 89 0.04 2.91 13.44
C GLU A 89 0.44 4.27 12.85
N TYR A 90 1.32 4.28 11.82
CA TYR A 90 1.87 5.51 11.21
C TYR A 90 1.29 5.80 9.82
N ILE A 91 0.29 5.04 9.38
CA ILE A 91 -0.31 5.17 8.06
C ILE A 91 -1.79 5.53 8.16
N GLU A 92 -2.31 6.15 7.11
CA GLU A 92 -3.75 6.37 6.93
C GLU A 92 -4.10 6.25 5.45
N VAL A 93 -5.28 5.71 5.14
CA VAL A 93 -5.81 5.66 3.77
C VAL A 93 -7.09 6.47 3.70
N ILE A 94 -7.06 7.54 2.91
CA ILE A 94 -8.19 8.46 2.74
C ILE A 94 -8.86 8.15 1.41
N THR A 95 -10.18 7.96 1.46
CA THR A 95 -11.01 7.88 0.26
C THR A 95 -11.54 9.25 -0.10
N ALA A 96 -11.20 9.75 -1.30
CA ALA A 96 -11.61 11.06 -1.78
C ALA A 96 -12.27 10.95 -3.16
N ASN A 97 -13.44 11.55 -3.34
CA ASN A 97 -14.14 11.58 -4.64
C ASN A 97 -13.76 12.79 -5.51
N LYS A 98 -12.93 13.70 -5.00
CA LYS A 98 -12.50 14.90 -5.72
C LYS A 98 -11.11 15.33 -5.30
N ILE A 99 -10.25 15.57 -6.28
CA ILE A 99 -8.92 16.17 -6.13
C ILE A 99 -8.85 17.35 -7.11
N LEU A 100 -8.25 18.46 -6.68
CA LEU A 100 -8.22 19.71 -7.47
C LEU A 100 -7.52 19.54 -8.83
N HIS A 101 -6.44 18.76 -8.88
CA HIS A 101 -5.60 18.59 -10.07
C HIS A 101 -5.56 17.11 -10.52
N GLU A 102 -6.71 16.43 -10.56
CA GLU A 102 -6.76 14.99 -10.86
C GLU A 102 -6.38 14.61 -12.31
N GLU A 103 -6.26 15.58 -13.22
CA GLU A 103 -5.95 15.33 -14.64
C GLU A 103 -4.64 14.55 -14.81
N GLU A 104 -3.59 14.90 -14.06
CA GLU A 104 -2.31 14.19 -14.10
C GLU A 104 -2.45 12.75 -13.59
N LEU A 105 -3.22 12.55 -12.52
CA LEU A 105 -3.48 11.23 -11.94
C LEU A 105 -4.25 10.36 -12.94
N ARG A 106 -5.32 10.88 -13.55
CA ARG A 106 -6.10 10.17 -14.58
C ARG A 106 -5.21 9.73 -15.74
N LYS A 107 -4.35 10.63 -16.24
CA LYS A 107 -3.38 10.32 -17.31
C LYS A 107 -2.40 9.23 -16.89
N TYR A 108 -1.88 9.28 -15.66
CA TYR A 108 -0.95 8.27 -15.13
C TYR A 108 -1.61 6.88 -15.05
N PHE A 109 -2.85 6.82 -14.55
CA PHE A 109 -3.59 5.57 -14.36
C PHE A 109 -4.36 5.09 -15.59
N LYS A 110 -4.37 5.89 -16.68
CA LYS A 110 -5.13 5.64 -17.92
C LYS A 110 -6.64 5.52 -17.67
N LEU A 111 -7.17 6.45 -16.86
CA LEU A 111 -8.59 6.59 -16.50
C LEU A 111 -9.26 7.77 -17.22
#